data_AF-A0A1V5WMH3-F1
#
_entry.id   AF-A0A1V5WMH3-F1
#
_cell.length_a   1.000
_cell.length_b   1.000
_cell.length_c   1.000
_cell.angle_alpha   90.00
_cell.angle_beta   90.00
_cell.angle_gamma   90.00
#
_symmetry.space_group_name_H-M   'P 1'
#
loop_
_entity.id
_entity.type
_entity.pdbx_description
1 polymer ?
#
loop_
_entity_poly.entity_id
_entity_poly.type
_entity_poly.pdbx_seq_one_letter_code
_entity_poly.pdbx_strand_id
1 'polypeptide(L)'
;MNAHIVYCHPSKTSCTHAVCESFIRGVLDSGNTCTVSDLYALDFDGDITEAEYLRDANYRDTGECPPEIRAEQDRINNSDALVFVYPVFWTEAPAKLKGWFDRVWSFGFAYGANRRMKTFETGLILCCAGHSIETLEQFGYLESMKKVMLNDRLNDRAQRREFVVYDETSHEKITAEKRAQYVEDAYSRGSKLFSAVQHADAPAAMSLDGIYCTGRTAPAGFPISELTVFSFRQKDKTVWAEYQGGGIQKGMLLGSLTGASLQGTWQHRTTDGEPDTGTFNVAMNREPSGRLLLDGSWIGAGENSPSRIVLSEAVSEV
;
A
#
# COMPACT_ATOMS: atom_id res chain seq x y z
N MET A 1 -14.35 6.41 18.59
CA MET A 1 -13.70 5.30 17.87
C MET A 1 -12.35 5.03 18.51
N ASN A 2 -11.79 3.85 18.27
CA ASN A 2 -10.55 3.41 18.90
C ASN A 2 -9.45 3.14 17.86
N ALA A 3 -8.28 3.77 18.01
CA ALA A 3 -7.12 3.47 17.18
C ALA A 3 -6.17 2.49 17.89
N HIS A 4 -5.73 1.43 17.22
CA HIS A 4 -4.60 0.64 17.70
C HIS A 4 -3.31 1.10 17.02
N ILE A 5 -2.34 1.53 17.82
CA ILE A 5 -1.07 2.09 17.37
C ILE A 5 0.04 1.11 17.71
N VAL A 6 0.71 0.57 16.69
CA VAL A 6 1.93 -0.23 16.86
C VAL A 6 3.12 0.69 16.65
N TYR A 7 3.83 0.98 17.73
CA TYR A 7 4.96 1.91 17.76
C TYR A 7 6.27 1.15 17.95
N CYS A 8 7.26 1.47 17.11
CA CYS A 8 8.53 0.75 17.12
C CYS A 8 9.73 1.70 17.03
N HIS A 9 10.23 2.17 18.17
CA HIS A 9 11.48 2.92 18.24
C HIS A 9 12.14 2.80 19.64
N PRO A 10 13.46 2.59 19.74
CA PRO A 10 14.14 2.40 21.03
C PRO A 10 14.30 3.69 21.85
N SER A 11 14.50 4.83 21.19
CA SER A 11 14.69 6.12 21.87
C SER A 11 13.39 6.89 22.06
N LYS A 12 13.26 7.54 23.23
CA LYS A 12 12.21 8.51 23.58
C LYS A 12 12.54 9.96 23.19
N THR A 13 13.70 10.21 22.56
CA THR A 13 14.09 11.56 22.11
C THR A 13 14.11 11.70 20.59
N SER A 14 13.69 10.67 19.86
CA SER A 14 13.73 10.66 18.40
C SER A 14 12.62 11.49 17.74
N CYS A 15 12.79 11.79 16.46
CA CYS A 15 11.72 12.37 15.64
C CYS A 15 10.49 11.44 15.58
N THR A 16 10.71 10.13 15.42
CA THR A 16 9.64 9.13 15.39
C THR A 16 8.83 9.12 16.69
N HIS A 17 9.50 9.27 17.85
CA HIS A 17 8.81 9.37 19.13
C HIS A 17 7.91 10.62 19.17
N ALA A 18 8.44 11.78 18.76
CA ALA A 18 7.67 13.02 18.72
C ALA A 18 6.47 12.97 17.76
N VAL A 19 6.63 12.32 16.60
CA VAL A 19 5.53 12.05 15.66
C VAL A 19 4.46 11.17 16.33
N CYS A 20 4.85 10.09 16.99
CA CYS A 20 3.92 9.17 17.67
C CYS A 20 3.13 9.88 18.77
N GLU A 21 3.81 10.60 19.68
CA GLU A 21 3.16 11.33 20.77
C GLU A 21 2.19 12.39 20.25
N SER A 22 2.59 13.12 19.20
CA SER A 22 1.73 14.14 18.60
C SER A 22 0.51 13.56 17.91
N PHE A 23 0.67 12.44 17.21
CA PHE A 23 -0.43 11.69 16.62
C PHE A 23 -1.42 11.20 17.69
N ILE A 24 -0.92 10.58 18.76
CA ILE A 24 -1.72 10.13 19.91
C ILE A 24 -2.51 11.30 20.48
N ARG A 25 -1.85 12.44 20.73
CA ARG A 25 -2.50 13.65 21.23
C ARG A 25 -3.63 14.10 20.30
N GLY A 26 -3.41 14.10 18.99
CA GLY A 26 -4.45 14.42 18.01
C GLY A 26 -5.67 13.49 18.11
N VAL A 27 -5.44 12.18 18.23
CA VAL A 27 -6.53 11.20 18.41
C VAL A 27 -7.32 11.50 19.68
N LEU A 28 -6.63 11.72 20.81
CA LEU A 28 -7.28 11.97 22.10
C LEU A 28 -8.05 13.31 22.13
N ASP A 29 -7.46 14.38 21.61
CA ASP A 29 -8.07 15.71 21.59
C ASP A 29 -9.32 15.77 20.69
N SER A 30 -9.46 14.84 19.74
CA SER A 30 -10.67 14.66 18.92
C SER A 30 -11.79 13.88 19.62
N GLY A 31 -11.62 13.50 20.90
CA GLY A 31 -12.60 12.72 21.67
C GLY A 31 -12.59 11.22 21.36
N ASN A 32 -11.57 10.73 20.66
CA ASN A 32 -11.38 9.31 20.36
C ASN A 32 -10.40 8.66 21.34
N THR A 33 -10.32 7.34 21.34
CA THR A 33 -9.39 6.58 22.19
C THR A 33 -8.31 5.93 21.34
N CYS A 34 -7.20 5.56 21.99
CA CYS A 34 -6.20 4.71 21.35
C CYS A 34 -5.59 3.71 22.34
N THR A 35 -5.14 2.58 21.80
CA THR A 35 -4.25 1.63 22.49
C THR A 35 -2.90 1.64 21.80
N VAL A 36 -1.81 1.53 22.57
CA VAL A 36 -0.45 1.57 22.04
C VAL A 36 0.30 0.29 22.39
N SER A 37 0.84 -0.38 21.38
CA SER A 37 1.86 -1.42 21.52
C SER A 37 3.22 -0.78 21.23
N ASP A 38 3.88 -0.27 22.28
CA ASP A 38 5.28 0.15 22.21
C ASP A 38 6.16 -1.10 22.27
N LEU A 39 6.59 -1.58 21.10
CA LEU A 39 7.26 -2.88 20.98
C LEU A 39 8.57 -2.94 21.77
N TYR A 40 9.28 -1.82 21.89
CA TYR A 40 10.51 -1.76 22.70
C TYR A 40 10.20 -1.75 24.19
N ALA A 41 9.18 -1.01 24.64
CA ALA A 41 8.77 -1.00 26.05
C ALA A 41 8.16 -2.33 26.50
N LEU A 42 7.51 -3.06 25.59
CA LEU A 42 6.98 -4.40 25.81
C LEU A 42 8.06 -5.50 25.79
N ASP A 43 9.28 -5.15 25.40
CA ASP A 43 10.33 -6.10 25.03
C ASP A 43 9.82 -7.23 24.12
N PHE A 44 9.08 -6.84 23.08
CA PHE A 44 8.42 -7.80 22.19
C PHE A 44 9.46 -8.71 21.52
N ASP A 45 9.31 -10.03 21.67
CA ASP A 45 10.12 -11.01 20.98
C ASP A 45 9.59 -11.20 19.54
N GLY A 46 10.41 -10.79 18.59
CA GLY A 46 10.08 -10.84 17.17
C GLY A 46 10.40 -12.18 16.50
N ASP A 47 11.11 -13.08 17.18
CA ASP A 47 11.55 -14.33 16.57
C ASP A 47 10.40 -15.34 16.55
N ILE A 48 10.06 -15.83 15.37
CA ILE A 48 9.07 -16.90 15.23
C ILE A 48 9.63 -18.21 15.79
N THR A 49 8.89 -18.86 16.67
CA THR A 49 9.28 -20.17 17.20
C THR A 49 9.02 -21.29 16.18
N GLU A 50 9.69 -22.43 16.34
CA GLU A 50 9.41 -23.61 15.49
C GLU A 50 7.94 -24.05 15.58
N ALA A 51 7.33 -23.93 16.76
CA ALA A 51 5.92 -24.27 16.96
C ALA A 51 4.97 -23.35 16.17
N GLU A 52 5.22 -22.03 16.18
CA GLU A 52 4.47 -21.05 15.40
C GLU A 52 4.69 -21.26 13.89
N TYR A 53 5.93 -21.49 13.46
CA TYR A 53 6.25 -21.83 12.07
C TYR A 53 5.49 -23.09 11.62
N LEU A 54 5.53 -24.18 12.40
CA LEU A 54 4.85 -25.41 12.05
C LEU A 54 3.33 -25.25 12.05
N ARG A 55 2.75 -24.38 12.87
CA ARG A 55 1.32 -24.03 12.79
C ARG A 55 0.99 -23.40 11.44
N ASP A 56 1.72 -22.35 11.06
CA ASP A 56 1.41 -21.55 9.87
C ASP A 56 1.78 -22.28 8.56
N ALA A 57 2.91 -22.98 8.53
CA ALA A 57 3.35 -23.79 7.38
C ALA A 57 2.44 -24.99 7.08
N ASN A 58 1.72 -25.50 8.09
CA ASN A 58 0.73 -26.56 7.92
C ASN A 58 -0.70 -26.02 7.83
N TYR A 59 -0.89 -24.71 7.68
CA TYR A 59 -2.20 -24.05 7.56
C TYR A 59 -3.18 -24.47 8.68
N ARG A 60 -2.69 -24.49 9.93
CA ARG A 60 -3.51 -24.85 11.09
C ARG A 60 -4.04 -23.60 11.77
N ASP A 61 -5.35 -23.42 11.74
CA ASP A 61 -6.06 -22.37 12.50
C ASP A 61 -6.41 -22.80 13.94
N THR A 62 -6.03 -24.04 14.29
CA THR A 62 -6.15 -24.65 15.62
C THR A 62 -4.77 -24.82 16.26
N GLY A 63 -4.69 -24.59 17.57
CA GLY A 63 -3.44 -24.68 18.32
C GLY A 63 -3.29 -23.59 19.36
N GLU A 64 -2.24 -23.70 20.17
CA GLU A 64 -1.91 -22.66 21.15
C GLU A 64 -1.40 -21.42 20.43
N CYS A 65 -2.03 -20.28 20.71
CA CYS A 65 -1.54 -18.97 20.31
C CYS A 65 -0.91 -18.35 21.55
N PRO A 66 0.38 -17.96 21.51
CA PRO A 66 1.03 -17.35 22.66
C PRO A 66 0.20 -16.18 23.22
N PRO A 67 0.05 -16.05 24.54
CA PRO A 67 -0.84 -15.04 25.14
C PRO A 67 -0.56 -13.60 24.69
N GLU A 68 0.72 -13.26 24.48
CA GLU A 68 1.15 -11.96 23.97
C GLU A 68 0.70 -11.72 22.53
N ILE A 69 0.75 -12.75 21.67
CA ILE A 69 0.27 -12.67 20.29
C ILE A 69 -1.25 -12.55 20.28
N ARG A 70 -1.94 -13.32 21.12
CA ARG A 70 -3.40 -13.21 21.29
C ARG A 70 -3.81 -11.81 21.73
N ALA A 71 -3.07 -11.21 22.67
CA ALA A 71 -3.35 -9.84 23.11
C ALA A 71 -3.20 -8.81 21.99
N GLU A 72 -2.22 -8.94 21.08
CA GLU A 72 -2.13 -8.08 19.89
C GLU A 72 -3.31 -8.32 18.94
N GLN A 73 -3.67 -9.58 18.67
CA GLN A 73 -4.83 -9.93 17.84
C GLN A 73 -6.15 -9.34 18.38
N ASP A 74 -6.32 -9.36 19.71
CA ASP A 74 -7.49 -8.79 20.38
C ASP A 74 -7.50 -7.26 20.29
N ARG A 75 -6.36 -6.58 20.48
CA ARG A 75 -6.27 -5.11 20.32
C ARG A 75 -6.65 -4.68 18.91
N ILE A 76 -6.20 -5.42 17.90
CA ILE A 76 -6.56 -5.18 16.50
C ILE A 76 -8.07 -5.30 16.30
N ASN A 77 -8.67 -6.42 16.72
CA ASN A 77 -10.11 -6.64 16.53
C ASN A 77 -10.98 -5.67 17.35
N ASN A 78 -10.44 -5.10 18.43
CA ASN A 78 -11.09 -4.06 19.24
C ASN A 78 -10.79 -2.61 18.76
N SER A 79 -10.19 -2.42 17.58
CA SER A 79 -9.84 -1.09 17.04
C SER A 79 -10.49 -0.79 15.70
N ASP A 80 -10.88 0.45 15.44
CA ASP A 80 -11.50 0.90 14.19
C ASP A 80 -10.43 1.34 13.17
N ALA A 81 -9.23 1.68 13.63
CA ALA A 81 -8.07 1.99 12.81
C ALA A 81 -6.82 1.29 13.33
N LEU A 82 -5.95 0.87 12.41
CA LEU A 82 -4.63 0.30 12.71
C LEU A 82 -3.54 1.24 12.19
N VAL A 83 -2.64 1.67 13.07
CA VAL A 83 -1.62 2.67 12.79
C VAL A 83 -0.24 2.12 13.11
N PHE A 84 0.70 2.25 12.18
CA PHE A 84 2.10 1.87 12.37
C PHE A 84 2.99 3.10 12.41
N VAL A 85 3.81 3.25 13.46
CA VAL A 85 4.73 4.39 13.61
C VAL A 85 6.15 3.88 13.85
N TYR A 86 7.06 4.11 12.91
CA TYR A 86 8.41 3.52 12.95
C TYR A 86 9.45 4.32 12.12
N PRO A 87 10.76 4.19 12.41
CA PRO A 87 11.81 4.68 11.53
C PRO A 87 12.09 3.67 10.42
N VAL A 88 12.41 4.14 9.21
CA VAL A 88 12.84 3.28 8.10
C VAL A 88 14.28 2.80 8.35
N PHE A 89 14.46 1.50 8.56
CA PHE A 89 15.75 0.83 8.66
C PHE A 89 15.91 -0.11 7.46
N TRP A 90 16.93 0.13 6.63
CA TRP A 90 17.21 -0.68 5.43
C TRP A 90 16.00 -0.81 4.48
N THR A 91 15.33 0.31 4.19
CA THR A 91 14.16 0.35 3.29
C THR A 91 12.99 -0.51 3.79
N GLU A 92 12.89 -0.71 5.10
CA GLU A 92 11.86 -1.52 5.74
C GLU A 92 11.59 -1.03 7.18
N ALA A 93 10.56 -1.59 7.82
CA ALA A 93 10.34 -1.51 9.25
C ALA A 93 11.50 -2.12 10.07
N PRO A 94 11.74 -1.67 11.32
CA PRO A 94 12.74 -2.29 12.20
C PRO A 94 12.42 -3.76 12.45
N ALA A 95 13.46 -4.57 12.71
CA ALA A 95 13.33 -6.01 12.93
C ALA A 95 12.25 -6.39 13.97
N LYS A 96 12.11 -5.63 15.06
CA LYS A 96 11.10 -5.88 16.10
C LYS A 96 9.66 -5.71 15.57
N LEU A 97 9.41 -4.74 14.69
CA LEU A 97 8.11 -4.59 14.01
C LEU A 97 7.93 -5.64 12.90
N LYS A 98 9.01 -6.00 12.19
CA LYS A 98 8.93 -7.09 11.22
C LYS A 98 8.56 -8.42 11.87
N GLY A 99 9.18 -8.75 13.01
CA GLY A 99 8.85 -9.92 13.82
C GLY A 99 7.44 -9.87 14.41
N TRP A 100 6.94 -8.68 14.77
CA TRP A 100 5.53 -8.51 15.12
C TRP A 100 4.60 -8.94 13.99
N PHE A 101 4.88 -8.57 12.74
CA PHE A 101 4.11 -9.10 11.61
C PHE A 101 4.25 -10.61 11.49
N ASP A 102 5.46 -11.16 11.59
CA ASP A 102 5.71 -12.60 11.44
C ASP A 102 4.93 -13.46 12.44
N ARG A 103 4.77 -12.98 13.67
CA ARG A 103 4.08 -13.72 14.73
C ARG A 103 2.58 -13.40 14.80
N VAL A 104 2.19 -12.15 14.60
CA VAL A 104 0.79 -11.70 14.74
C VAL A 104 -0.04 -11.99 13.49
N TRP A 105 0.52 -11.88 12.28
CA TRP A 105 -0.17 -12.22 11.02
C TRP A 105 -0.24 -13.74 10.79
N SER A 106 -0.71 -14.48 11.80
CA SER A 106 -0.80 -15.94 11.77
C SER A 106 -1.89 -16.45 10.83
N PHE A 107 -1.76 -17.70 10.39
CA PHE A 107 -2.81 -18.39 9.66
C PHE A 107 -4.11 -18.46 10.48
N GLY A 108 -5.26 -18.30 9.80
CA GLY A 108 -6.57 -18.25 10.44
C GLY A 108 -6.87 -16.95 11.21
N PHE A 109 -5.86 -16.08 11.41
CA PHE A 109 -6.08 -14.73 11.89
C PHE A 109 -6.03 -13.71 10.74
N ALA A 110 -4.84 -13.46 10.16
CA ALA A 110 -4.65 -12.40 9.17
C ALA A 110 -4.80 -12.86 7.72
N TYR A 111 -4.75 -14.17 7.46
CA TYR A 111 -4.92 -14.78 6.14
C TYR A 111 -5.50 -16.20 6.26
N GLY A 112 -5.94 -16.76 5.13
CA GLY A 112 -6.70 -18.01 5.04
C GLY A 112 -8.19 -17.76 4.77
N ALA A 113 -8.88 -18.78 4.23
CA ALA A 113 -10.25 -18.65 3.73
C ALA A 113 -11.26 -18.13 4.76
N ASN A 114 -11.06 -18.44 6.05
CA ASN A 114 -11.92 -18.02 7.15
C ASN A 114 -11.14 -17.15 8.17
N ARG A 115 -10.34 -16.20 7.69
CA ARG A 115 -9.53 -15.33 8.56
C ARG A 115 -10.40 -14.57 9.57
N ARG A 116 -9.97 -14.56 10.85
CA ARG A 116 -10.70 -13.89 11.96
C ARG A 116 -10.43 -12.40 12.09
N MET A 117 -9.38 -11.89 11.45
CA MET A 117 -9.05 -10.48 11.48
C MET A 117 -10.12 -9.68 10.74
N LYS A 118 -10.70 -8.68 11.40
CA LYS A 118 -11.65 -7.79 10.76
C LYS A 118 -10.97 -6.85 9.76
N THR A 119 -11.72 -6.38 8.79
CA THR A 119 -11.33 -5.23 7.99
C THR A 119 -11.60 -3.95 8.79
N PHE A 120 -10.57 -3.14 9.02
CA PHE A 120 -10.69 -1.85 9.72
C PHE A 120 -10.98 -0.71 8.74
N GLU A 121 -11.49 0.41 9.26
CA GLU A 121 -11.84 1.57 8.44
C GLU A 121 -10.59 2.23 7.84
N THR A 122 -9.54 2.39 8.66
CA THR A 122 -8.30 3.07 8.24
C THR A 122 -7.04 2.32 8.66
N GLY A 123 -6.17 2.04 7.69
CA GLY A 123 -4.78 1.65 7.88
C GLY A 123 -3.86 2.80 7.58
N LEU A 124 -3.08 3.23 8.56
CA LEU A 124 -2.17 4.37 8.42
C LEU A 124 -0.75 3.96 8.78
N ILE A 125 0.20 4.28 7.90
CA ILE A 125 1.62 4.12 8.16
C ILE A 125 2.25 5.50 8.23
N LEU A 126 2.91 5.79 9.35
CA LEU A 126 3.71 6.99 9.58
C LEU A 126 5.16 6.56 9.75
N CYS A 127 5.99 6.71 8.72
CA CYS A 127 7.40 6.34 8.81
C CYS A 127 8.35 7.54 8.70
N CYS A 128 9.43 7.50 9.47
CA CYS A 128 10.50 8.51 9.44
C CYS A 128 11.69 7.96 8.66
N ALA A 129 12.12 8.63 7.60
CA ALA A 129 13.21 8.19 6.73
C ALA A 129 14.38 9.18 6.74
N GLY A 130 15.61 8.68 6.71
CA GLY A 130 16.81 9.53 6.64
C GLY A 130 17.10 10.11 5.25
N HIS A 131 16.59 9.49 4.18
CA HIS A 131 16.64 10.02 2.83
C HIS A 131 15.52 11.02 2.57
N SER A 132 15.70 11.91 1.61
CA SER A 132 14.61 12.76 1.11
C SER A 132 13.60 11.92 0.33
N ILE A 133 12.38 12.40 0.21
CA ILE A 133 11.33 11.73 -0.55
C ILE A 133 11.73 11.57 -2.02
N GLU A 134 12.41 12.56 -2.60
CA GLU A 134 12.91 12.49 -3.99
C GLU A 134 13.93 11.37 -4.15
N THR A 135 14.82 11.19 -3.18
CA THR A 135 15.80 10.10 -3.19
C THR A 135 15.11 8.74 -3.09
N LEU A 136 14.12 8.61 -2.19
CA LEU A 136 13.36 7.38 -2.02
C LEU A 136 12.56 7.02 -3.29
N GLU A 137 12.00 8.01 -3.98
CA GLU A 137 11.33 7.83 -5.27
C GLU A 137 12.32 7.43 -6.37
N GLN A 138 13.42 8.18 -6.51
CA GLN A 138 14.41 8.02 -7.57
C GLN A 138 14.99 6.59 -7.61
N PHE A 139 15.28 6.01 -6.44
CA PHE A 139 15.85 4.67 -6.35
C PHE A 139 14.79 3.56 -6.15
N GLY A 140 13.50 3.90 -6.20
CA GLY A 140 12.41 2.93 -6.06
C GLY A 140 12.24 2.37 -4.64
N TYR A 141 12.83 3.00 -3.63
CA TYR A 141 12.72 2.59 -2.23
C TYR A 141 11.33 2.87 -1.66
N LEU A 142 10.76 4.05 -1.94
CA LEU A 142 9.40 4.39 -1.54
C LEU A 142 8.40 3.36 -2.07
N GLU A 143 8.57 3.00 -3.33
CA GLU A 143 7.72 2.04 -4.00
C GLU A 143 7.84 0.62 -3.44
N SER A 144 9.06 0.20 -3.11
CA SER A 144 9.27 -1.07 -2.40
C SER A 144 8.57 -1.08 -1.04
N MET A 145 8.70 0.00 -0.26
CA MET A 145 8.04 0.12 1.04
C MET A 145 6.51 0.12 0.92
N LYS A 146 5.93 0.87 -0.03
CA LYS A 146 4.48 0.85 -0.27
C LYS A 146 4.00 -0.55 -0.68
N LYS A 147 4.70 -1.22 -1.59
CA LYS A 147 4.34 -2.59 -2.00
C LYS A 147 4.26 -3.54 -0.81
N VAL A 148 5.24 -3.50 0.07
CA VAL A 148 5.30 -4.42 1.20
C VAL A 148 4.36 -4.01 2.33
N MET A 149 4.45 -2.77 2.81
CA MET A 149 3.71 -2.34 3.99
C MET A 149 2.24 -2.02 3.69
N LEU A 150 1.98 -1.33 2.57
CA LEU A 150 0.63 -0.88 2.22
C LEU A 150 -0.15 -1.95 1.44
N ASN A 151 0.48 -2.55 0.43
CA ASN A 151 -0.22 -3.43 -0.49
C ASN A 151 -0.26 -4.88 -0.01
N ASP A 152 0.79 -5.38 0.65
CA ASP A 152 0.82 -6.76 1.17
C ASP A 152 0.35 -6.84 2.63
N ARG A 153 1.00 -6.11 3.55
CA ARG A 153 0.72 -6.22 5.00
C ARG A 153 -0.63 -5.64 5.40
N LEU A 154 -1.03 -4.49 4.85
CA LEU A 154 -2.36 -3.91 5.06
C LEU A 154 -3.38 -4.48 4.06
N ASN A 155 -3.09 -4.46 2.77
CA ASN A 155 -3.95 -5.00 1.70
C ASN A 155 -5.46 -4.71 1.87
N ASP A 156 -6.29 -5.75 1.81
CA ASP A 156 -7.74 -5.75 1.96
C ASP A 156 -8.19 -5.78 3.44
N ARG A 157 -7.24 -5.67 4.37
CA ARG A 157 -7.50 -5.58 5.82
C ARG A 157 -7.92 -4.17 6.22
N ALA A 158 -7.82 -3.18 5.32
CA ALA A 158 -8.26 -1.81 5.54
C ALA A 158 -9.12 -1.29 4.38
N GLN A 159 -10.20 -0.57 4.68
CA GLN A 159 -10.98 0.11 3.64
C GLN A 159 -10.21 1.30 3.04
N ARG A 160 -9.67 2.15 3.91
CA ARG A 160 -8.77 3.25 3.55
C ARG A 160 -7.35 2.93 3.99
N ARG A 161 -6.39 3.23 3.12
CA ARG A 161 -4.96 3.00 3.35
C ARG A 161 -4.17 4.25 3.02
N GLU A 162 -3.27 4.62 3.90
CA GLU A 162 -2.37 5.74 3.68
C GLU A 162 -0.95 5.43 4.15
N PHE A 163 0.03 5.89 3.38
CA PHE A 163 1.46 5.74 3.66
C PHE A 163 2.12 7.11 3.65
N VAL A 164 2.53 7.58 4.82
CA VAL A 164 3.14 8.90 5.04
C VAL A 164 4.61 8.73 5.37
N VAL A 165 5.45 9.47 4.64
CA VAL A 165 6.89 9.55 4.90
C VAL A 165 7.22 10.93 5.43
N TYR A 166 7.79 10.96 6.62
CA TYR A 166 8.54 12.10 7.14
C TYR A 166 10.00 11.90 6.75
N ASP A 167 10.48 12.66 5.77
CA ASP A 167 11.78 12.46 5.13
C ASP A 167 12.89 13.30 5.79
N GLU A 168 14.15 12.98 5.47
CA GLU A 168 15.33 13.68 6.02
C GLU A 168 15.38 13.78 7.56
N THR A 169 14.89 12.76 8.27
CA THR A 169 14.76 12.79 9.74
C THR A 169 16.05 12.42 10.49
N SER A 170 17.19 12.28 9.79
CA SER A 170 18.47 12.02 10.45
C SER A 170 18.93 13.26 11.22
N HIS A 171 19.63 13.06 12.35
CA HIS A 171 20.07 14.16 13.22
C HIS A 171 20.87 15.24 12.49
N GLU A 172 21.61 14.88 11.45
CA GLU A 172 22.42 15.81 10.65
C GLU A 172 21.59 16.64 9.65
N LYS A 173 20.39 16.18 9.28
CA LYS A 173 19.58 16.80 8.22
C LYS A 173 18.34 17.51 8.75
N ILE A 174 17.74 17.00 9.82
CA ILE A 174 16.46 17.52 10.31
C ILE A 174 16.63 18.89 10.97
N THR A 175 15.92 19.91 10.47
CA THR A 175 15.85 21.23 11.12
C THR A 175 14.76 21.27 12.18
N ALA A 176 14.83 22.26 13.09
CA ALA A 176 13.80 22.46 14.11
C ALA A 176 12.43 22.76 13.47
N GLU A 177 12.42 23.52 12.39
CA GLU A 177 11.22 23.89 11.64
C GLU A 177 10.60 22.67 10.96
N LYS A 178 11.41 21.85 10.27
CA LYS A 178 10.95 20.63 9.60
C LYS A 178 10.39 19.63 10.62
N ARG A 179 11.06 19.47 11.77
CA ARG A 179 10.56 18.65 12.89
C ARG A 179 9.22 19.18 13.43
N ALA A 180 9.07 20.50 13.60
CA ALA A 180 7.82 21.10 14.07
C ALA A 180 6.67 20.87 13.09
N GLN A 181 6.94 20.98 11.78
CA GLN A 181 5.96 20.67 10.74
C GLN A 181 5.47 19.21 10.81
N TYR A 182 6.37 18.26 11.03
CA TYR A 182 6.01 16.84 11.17
C TYR A 182 5.18 16.55 12.40
N VAL A 183 5.52 17.19 13.52
CA VAL A 183 4.74 17.09 14.76
C VAL A 183 3.33 17.65 14.55
N GLU A 184 3.18 18.78 13.85
CA GLU A 184 1.88 19.39 13.55
C GLU A 184 1.06 18.55 12.57
N ASP A 185 1.68 18.04 11.50
CA ASP A 185 1.03 17.15 10.54
C ASP A 185 0.54 15.86 11.22
N ALA A 186 1.38 15.23 12.06
CA ALA A 186 1.01 14.05 12.83
C ALA A 186 -0.18 14.31 13.76
N TYR A 187 -0.21 15.47 14.45
CA TYR A 187 -1.35 15.89 15.26
C TYR A 187 -2.62 16.05 14.43
N SER A 188 -2.55 16.79 13.31
CA SER A 188 -3.67 17.00 12.39
C SER A 188 -4.23 15.65 11.89
N ARG A 189 -3.36 14.72 11.51
CA ARG A 189 -3.75 13.36 11.08
C ARG A 189 -4.44 12.58 12.20
N GLY A 190 -3.90 12.61 13.41
CA GLY A 190 -4.52 11.99 14.58
C GLY A 190 -5.92 12.55 14.83
N SER A 191 -6.07 13.88 14.80
CA SER A 191 -7.35 14.57 15.04
C SER A 191 -8.42 14.27 13.99
N LYS A 192 -8.00 13.93 12.76
CA LYS A 192 -8.87 13.66 11.62
C LYS A 192 -9.03 12.17 11.32
N LEU A 193 -8.37 11.29 12.07
CA LEU A 193 -8.31 9.85 11.77
C LEU A 193 -9.70 9.23 11.55
N PHE A 194 -10.65 9.63 12.40
CA PHE A 194 -12.03 9.14 12.42
C PHE A 194 -13.06 10.17 11.94
N SER A 195 -12.59 11.31 11.43
CA SER A 195 -13.51 12.27 10.83
C SER A 195 -14.10 11.64 9.58
N ALA A 196 -15.44 11.56 9.54
CA ALA A 196 -16.14 11.31 8.29
C ALA A 196 -15.60 12.34 7.30
N VAL A 197 -14.95 11.89 6.23
CA VAL A 197 -14.64 12.78 5.12
C VAL A 197 -16.01 13.27 4.65
N GLN A 198 -16.34 14.53 4.96
CA GLN A 198 -17.40 15.22 4.24
C GLN A 198 -16.95 15.24 2.79
N HIS A 199 -17.42 14.28 2.00
CA HIS A 199 -17.28 14.32 0.56
C HIS A 199 -18.23 15.40 0.02
N ALA A 200 -17.83 16.65 0.20
CA ALA A 200 -18.18 17.74 -0.71
C ALA A 200 -17.02 18.04 -1.69
N ASP A 201 -15.99 17.19 -1.71
CA ASP A 201 -14.99 17.17 -2.78
C ASP A 201 -15.32 16.03 -3.74
N ALA A 202 -15.20 16.34 -5.04
CA ALA A 202 -15.35 15.45 -6.17
C ALA A 202 -14.82 14.03 -5.88
N PRO A 203 -15.40 12.97 -6.48
CA PRO A 203 -14.93 11.59 -6.31
C PRO A 203 -13.40 11.58 -6.37
N ALA A 204 -12.76 11.03 -5.33
CA ALA A 204 -11.30 10.96 -5.23
C ALA A 204 -10.75 10.59 -6.60
N ALA A 205 -9.95 11.49 -7.20
CA ALA A 205 -9.51 11.32 -8.57
C ALA A 205 -8.91 9.91 -8.70
N MET A 206 -9.43 9.11 -9.63
CA MET A 206 -8.99 7.72 -9.80
C MET A 206 -7.49 7.74 -10.07
N SER A 207 -6.70 7.26 -9.11
CA SER A 207 -5.25 7.11 -9.23
C SER A 207 -4.94 5.71 -9.73
N LEU A 208 -4.00 5.63 -10.68
CA LEU A 208 -3.41 4.40 -11.17
C LEU A 208 -2.09 4.06 -10.45
N ASP A 209 -1.62 4.89 -9.51
CA ASP A 209 -0.34 4.63 -8.84
C ASP A 209 -0.37 3.35 -8.00
N GLY A 210 0.52 2.40 -8.32
CA GLY A 210 0.61 1.13 -7.61
C GLY A 210 -0.51 0.14 -7.95
N ILE A 211 -1.33 0.42 -8.96
CA ILE A 211 -2.36 -0.49 -9.43
C ILE A 211 -1.77 -1.50 -10.41
N TYR A 212 -2.14 -2.77 -10.21
CA TYR A 212 -1.87 -3.84 -11.15
C TYR A 212 -3.13 -4.12 -11.96
N CYS A 213 -3.02 -4.32 -13.27
CA CYS A 213 -4.13 -4.75 -14.10
C CYS A 213 -3.75 -5.95 -14.96
N THR A 214 -4.73 -6.76 -15.34
CA THR A 214 -4.58 -7.82 -16.34
C THR A 214 -5.51 -7.59 -17.54
N GLY A 215 -5.18 -8.20 -18.68
CA GLY A 215 -6.05 -8.19 -19.85
C GLY A 215 -7.33 -8.98 -19.57
N ARG A 216 -8.49 -8.31 -19.61
CA ARG A 216 -9.80 -8.96 -19.43
C ARG A 216 -10.46 -9.28 -20.77
N THR A 217 -10.30 -8.41 -21.75
CA THR A 217 -10.88 -8.58 -23.08
C THR A 217 -9.94 -7.98 -24.10
N ALA A 218 -9.57 -8.78 -25.11
CA ALA A 218 -8.78 -8.36 -26.26
C ALA A 218 -9.28 -9.09 -27.52
N PRO A 219 -9.03 -8.56 -28.73
CA PRO A 219 -9.37 -9.27 -29.97
C PRO A 219 -8.69 -10.63 -30.05
N ALA A 220 -9.29 -11.57 -30.78
CA ALA A 220 -8.68 -12.88 -30.99
C ALA A 220 -7.31 -12.72 -31.70
N GLY A 221 -6.28 -13.38 -31.17
CA GLY A 221 -4.91 -13.29 -31.70
C GLY A 221 -4.10 -12.09 -31.21
N PHE A 222 -4.66 -11.21 -30.36
CA PHE A 222 -3.86 -10.17 -29.70
C PHE A 222 -2.91 -10.78 -28.66
N PRO A 223 -1.72 -10.20 -28.46
CA PRO A 223 -0.73 -10.73 -27.51
C PRO A 223 -1.06 -10.46 -26.03
N ILE A 224 -2.05 -9.62 -25.75
CA ILE A 224 -2.51 -9.26 -24.39
C ILE A 224 -3.61 -10.24 -23.94
N SER A 225 -3.47 -10.82 -22.75
CA SER A 225 -4.45 -11.73 -22.14
C SER A 225 -4.54 -11.56 -20.61
N GLU A 226 -5.29 -12.41 -19.90
CA GLU A 226 -5.32 -12.39 -18.43
C GLU A 226 -3.95 -12.68 -17.78
N LEU A 227 -3.01 -13.26 -18.54
CA LEU A 227 -1.64 -13.52 -18.10
C LEU A 227 -0.72 -12.30 -18.28
N THR A 228 -1.15 -11.27 -19.00
CA THR A 228 -0.39 -10.03 -19.18
C THR A 228 -0.67 -9.09 -18.02
N VAL A 229 0.33 -8.86 -17.17
CA VAL A 229 0.23 -7.99 -16.00
C VAL A 229 0.81 -6.63 -16.32
N PHE A 230 0.02 -5.58 -16.12
CA PHE A 230 0.42 -4.17 -16.17
C PHE A 230 0.66 -3.66 -14.76
N SER A 231 1.82 -3.06 -14.52
CA SER A 231 2.20 -2.41 -13.27
C SER A 231 2.18 -0.90 -13.47
N PHE A 232 1.07 -0.25 -13.12
CA PHE A 232 0.89 1.19 -13.30
C PHE A 232 1.57 2.02 -12.21
N ARG A 233 2.00 3.21 -12.62
CA ARG A 233 2.57 4.28 -11.81
C ARG A 233 1.96 5.60 -12.25
N GLN A 234 1.81 6.51 -11.30
CA GLN A 234 1.29 7.83 -11.59
C GLN A 234 1.97 8.89 -10.74
N LYS A 235 2.32 10.01 -11.38
CA LYS A 235 2.73 11.25 -10.72
C LYS A 235 1.98 12.41 -11.38
N ASP A 236 1.18 13.11 -10.59
CA ASP A 236 0.24 14.13 -11.08
C ASP A 236 -0.68 13.57 -12.18
N LYS A 237 -0.61 14.16 -13.38
CA LYS A 237 -1.34 13.71 -14.56
C LYS A 237 -0.56 12.69 -15.39
N THR A 238 0.71 12.47 -15.11
CA THR A 238 1.56 11.55 -15.89
C THR A 238 1.39 10.14 -15.37
N VAL A 239 1.08 9.20 -16.27
CA VAL A 239 0.92 7.78 -15.95
C VAL A 239 1.83 6.97 -16.83
N TRP A 240 2.51 5.98 -16.27
CA TRP A 240 3.27 4.99 -17.02
C TRP A 240 3.04 3.60 -16.47
N ALA A 241 3.22 2.58 -17.30
CA ALA A 241 3.21 1.21 -16.83
C ALA A 241 4.25 0.38 -17.57
N GLU A 242 4.84 -0.56 -16.85
CA GLU A 242 5.50 -1.71 -17.46
C GLU A 242 4.55 -2.89 -17.48
N TYR A 243 4.61 -3.71 -18.53
CA TYR A 243 3.78 -4.90 -18.63
C TYR A 243 4.50 -6.07 -19.28
N GLN A 244 4.14 -7.29 -18.87
CA GLN A 244 4.72 -8.53 -19.37
C GLN A 244 3.80 -9.72 -19.07
N GLY A 245 4.05 -10.86 -19.73
CA GLY A 245 3.26 -12.08 -19.58
C GLY A 245 2.24 -12.28 -20.70
N GLY A 246 1.73 -13.51 -20.85
CA GLY A 246 1.00 -13.91 -22.05
C GLY A 246 1.91 -13.87 -23.28
N GLY A 247 1.48 -13.21 -24.35
CA GLY A 247 2.27 -13.01 -25.56
C GLY A 247 3.25 -11.83 -25.51
N ILE A 248 3.38 -11.15 -24.36
CA ILE A 248 4.26 -9.98 -24.18
C ILE A 248 5.53 -10.37 -23.43
N GLN A 249 6.69 -10.20 -24.08
CA GLN A 249 8.00 -10.33 -23.42
C GLN A 249 8.27 -9.12 -22.52
N LYS A 250 8.10 -7.90 -23.07
CA LYS A 250 8.25 -6.65 -22.33
C LYS A 250 7.47 -5.55 -23.02
N GLY A 251 6.72 -4.77 -22.25
CA GLY A 251 5.99 -3.61 -22.71
C GLY A 251 6.13 -2.42 -21.77
N MET A 252 5.99 -1.23 -22.33
CA MET A 252 5.93 0.04 -21.63
C MET A 252 4.86 0.93 -22.25
N LEU A 253 4.16 1.69 -21.41
CA LEU A 253 3.28 2.77 -21.84
C LEU A 253 3.57 4.04 -21.06
N LEU A 254 3.32 5.18 -21.70
CA LEU A 254 3.37 6.50 -21.11
C LEU A 254 2.16 7.30 -21.61
N GLY A 255 1.41 7.88 -20.69
CA GLY A 255 0.22 8.66 -20.99
C GLY A 255 -0.02 9.80 -20.03
N SER A 256 -1.07 10.56 -20.31
CA SER A 256 -1.52 11.69 -19.51
C SER A 256 -3.01 11.58 -19.21
N LEU A 257 -3.36 11.81 -17.94
CA LEU A 257 -4.73 11.82 -17.45
C LEU A 257 -5.41 13.16 -17.75
N THR A 258 -6.61 13.07 -18.33
CA THR A 258 -7.53 14.19 -18.52
C THR A 258 -8.92 13.76 -18.05
N GLY A 259 -9.28 14.17 -16.83
CA GLY A 259 -10.50 13.67 -16.17
C GLY A 259 -10.39 12.16 -15.92
N ALA A 260 -11.36 11.39 -16.39
CA ALA A 260 -11.35 9.93 -16.32
C ALA A 260 -10.75 9.24 -17.57
N SER A 261 -10.12 9.99 -18.47
CA SER A 261 -9.49 9.45 -19.68
C SER A 261 -7.98 9.40 -19.53
N LEU A 262 -7.37 8.26 -19.88
CA LEU A 262 -5.93 8.12 -20.03
C LEU A 262 -5.60 7.92 -21.51
N GLN A 263 -4.77 8.81 -22.05
CA GLN A 263 -4.32 8.76 -23.43
C GLN A 263 -2.80 8.82 -23.51
N GLY A 264 -2.20 8.12 -24.48
CA GLY A 264 -0.75 8.07 -24.57
C GLY A 264 -0.22 7.17 -25.66
N THR A 265 1.04 6.79 -25.50
CA THR A 265 1.75 5.87 -26.37
C THR A 265 2.15 4.61 -25.63
N TRP A 266 2.29 3.53 -26.38
CA TRP A 266 2.80 2.26 -25.89
C TRP A 266 3.86 1.73 -26.84
N GLN A 267 4.72 0.87 -26.29
CA GLN A 267 5.68 0.07 -27.05
C GLN A 267 5.84 -1.28 -26.35
N HIS A 268 5.96 -2.35 -27.12
CA HIS A 268 6.29 -3.65 -26.57
C HIS A 268 7.10 -4.50 -27.53
N ARG A 269 7.60 -5.61 -27.03
CA ARG A 269 8.08 -6.73 -27.83
C ARG A 269 7.26 -7.97 -27.44
N THR A 270 6.69 -8.63 -28.44
CA THR A 270 5.99 -9.90 -28.25
C THR A 270 7.01 -11.03 -28.09
N THR A 271 6.60 -12.19 -27.59
CA THR A 271 7.51 -13.34 -27.41
C THR A 271 8.09 -13.85 -28.74
N ASP A 272 7.36 -13.66 -29.83
CA ASP A 272 7.65 -14.28 -31.13
C ASP A 272 7.98 -13.24 -32.22
N GLY A 273 8.12 -11.96 -31.87
CA GLY A 273 8.11 -10.87 -32.83
C GLY A 273 9.06 -9.71 -32.55
N GLU A 274 9.06 -8.77 -33.51
CA GLU A 274 9.79 -7.51 -33.44
C GLU A 274 9.06 -6.49 -32.55
N PRO A 275 9.75 -5.40 -32.11
CA PRO A 275 9.11 -4.33 -31.37
C PRO A 275 7.95 -3.73 -32.14
N ASP A 276 6.85 -3.51 -31.44
CA ASP A 276 5.69 -2.78 -31.93
C ASP A 276 5.41 -1.58 -31.03
N THR A 277 4.82 -0.55 -31.59
CA THR A 277 4.53 0.72 -30.92
C THR A 277 3.18 1.23 -31.36
N GLY A 278 2.56 2.11 -30.57
CA GLY A 278 1.29 2.67 -30.95
C GLY A 278 0.76 3.72 -29.98
N THR A 279 -0.50 4.05 -30.17
CA THR A 279 -1.25 4.97 -29.31
C THR A 279 -2.41 4.25 -28.64
N PHE A 280 -2.86 4.81 -27.53
CA PHE A 280 -4.04 4.32 -26.83
C PHE A 280 -4.85 5.48 -26.26
N ASN A 281 -6.14 5.23 -26.08
CA ASN A 281 -7.07 6.09 -25.37
C ASN A 281 -8.07 5.20 -24.61
N VAL A 282 -8.02 5.24 -23.29
CA VAL A 282 -8.82 4.40 -22.40
C VAL A 282 -9.59 5.24 -21.39
N ALA A 283 -10.84 4.86 -21.16
CA ALA A 283 -11.67 5.41 -20.09
C ALA A 283 -11.48 4.58 -18.81
N MET A 284 -11.30 5.28 -17.69
CA MET A 284 -11.22 4.68 -16.35
C MET A 284 -12.60 4.64 -15.71
N ASN A 285 -13.00 3.46 -15.25
CA ASN A 285 -14.28 3.23 -14.58
C ASN A 285 -14.10 2.32 -13.36
N ARG A 286 -15.01 2.38 -12.39
CA ARG A 286 -15.10 1.39 -11.31
C ARG A 286 -16.36 0.55 -11.45
N GLU A 287 -16.23 -0.76 -11.31
CA GLU A 287 -17.36 -1.66 -11.19
C GLU A 287 -18.07 -1.47 -9.84
N PRO A 288 -19.34 -1.95 -9.70
CA PRO A 288 -20.03 -1.97 -8.40
C PRO A 288 -19.26 -2.69 -7.29
N SER A 289 -18.39 -3.64 -7.66
CA SER A 289 -17.48 -4.35 -6.75
C SER A 289 -16.33 -3.46 -6.22
N GLY A 290 -16.15 -2.25 -6.76
CA GLY A 290 -15.03 -1.36 -6.47
C GLY A 290 -13.83 -1.52 -7.41
N ARG A 291 -13.79 -2.61 -8.20
CA ARG A 291 -12.68 -2.96 -9.10
C ARG A 291 -12.49 -1.92 -10.22
N LEU A 292 -11.25 -1.50 -10.46
CA LEU A 292 -10.93 -0.58 -11.55
C LEU A 292 -10.92 -1.29 -12.92
N LEU A 293 -11.46 -0.60 -13.93
CA LEU A 293 -11.44 -0.98 -15.34
C LEU A 293 -10.84 0.14 -16.18
N LEU A 294 -9.98 -0.22 -17.13
CA LEU A 294 -9.52 0.65 -18.20
C LEU A 294 -10.02 0.08 -19.53
N ASP A 295 -10.98 0.75 -20.15
CA ASP A 295 -11.66 0.30 -21.37
C ASP A 295 -11.44 1.31 -22.48
N GLY A 296 -10.84 0.88 -23.59
CA GLY A 296 -10.76 1.74 -24.75
C GLY A 296 -9.95 1.20 -25.91
N SER A 297 -9.55 2.13 -26.76
CA SER A 297 -8.97 1.87 -28.07
C SER A 297 -7.44 1.90 -28.04
N TRP A 298 -6.84 0.94 -28.74
CA TRP A 298 -5.40 0.80 -28.96
C TRP A 298 -5.15 0.71 -30.46
N ILE A 299 -4.18 1.45 -30.97
CA ILE A 299 -3.85 1.54 -32.40
C ILE A 299 -2.35 1.32 -32.56
N GLY A 300 -1.95 0.28 -33.30
CA GLY A 300 -0.55 0.02 -33.66
C GLY A 300 -0.01 0.98 -34.72
N ALA A 301 1.30 1.10 -34.80
CA ALA A 301 1.97 1.95 -35.78
C ALA A 301 1.70 1.44 -37.20
N GLY A 302 1.08 2.28 -38.03
CA GLY A 302 0.68 1.90 -39.40
C GLY A 302 -0.67 1.18 -39.50
N GLU A 303 -1.37 0.97 -38.38
CA GLU A 303 -2.75 0.50 -38.37
C GLU A 303 -3.73 1.67 -38.53
N ASN A 304 -4.82 1.44 -39.27
CA ASN A 304 -5.88 2.43 -39.51
C ASN A 304 -7.14 2.22 -38.65
N SER A 305 -7.22 1.10 -37.93
CA SER A 305 -8.41 0.72 -37.16
C SER A 305 -8.04 0.38 -35.72
N PRO A 306 -8.69 1.02 -34.72
CA PRO A 306 -8.43 0.71 -33.32
C PRO A 306 -8.96 -0.66 -32.91
N SER A 307 -8.18 -1.34 -32.08
CA SER A 307 -8.58 -2.53 -31.33
C SER A 307 -9.07 -2.12 -29.94
N ARG A 308 -10.22 -2.67 -29.52
CA ARG A 308 -10.73 -2.43 -28.16
C ARG A 308 -10.10 -3.43 -27.19
N ILE A 309 -9.46 -2.94 -26.14
CA ILE A 309 -8.87 -3.75 -25.07
C ILE A 309 -9.42 -3.24 -23.74
N VAL A 310 -9.78 -4.19 -22.87
CA VAL A 310 -10.22 -3.92 -21.51
C VAL A 310 -9.19 -4.49 -20.54
N LEU A 311 -8.62 -3.63 -19.71
CA LEU A 311 -7.79 -4.01 -18.57
C LEU A 311 -8.62 -3.95 -17.29
N SER A 312 -8.35 -4.87 -16.37
CA SER A 312 -9.06 -4.95 -15.09
C SER A 312 -8.07 -5.07 -13.95
N GLU A 313 -8.31 -4.37 -12.84
CA GLU A 313 -7.46 -4.42 -11.65
C GLU A 313 -7.23 -5.86 -11.20
N ALA A 314 -5.98 -6.27 -11.03
CA ALA A 314 -5.63 -7.61 -10.59
C ALA A 314 -5.97 -7.76 -9.11
N VAL A 315 -6.75 -8.78 -8.78
CA VAL A 315 -7.00 -9.16 -7.39
C VAL A 315 -6.01 -10.27 -7.09
N SER A 316 -5.18 -10.10 -6.07
CA SER A 316 -4.39 -11.22 -5.56
C SER A 316 -5.38 -12.18 -4.92
N GLU A 317 -5.76 -13.25 -5.63
CA GLU A 317 -6.39 -14.40 -4.99
C GLU A 317 -5.32 -15.03 -4.10
N VAL A 318 -5.46 -14.83 -2.78
CA VAL A 318 -4.70 -15.51 -1.74
C VAL A 318 -5.52 -16.68 -1.24
#